data_AF-A0A544Y1Q0-F1
#
_entry.id   AF-A0A544Y1Q0-F1
#
_cell.length_a   1.000
_cell.length_b   1.000
_cell.length_c   1.000
_cell.angle_alpha   90.00
_cell.angle_beta   90.00
_cell.angle_gamma   90.00
#
_symmetry.space_group_name_H-M   'P 1'
#
loop_
_entity.id
_entity.type
_entity.pdbx_description
1 polymer ?
#
loop_
_entity_poly.entity_id
_entity_poly.type
_entity_poly.pdbx_seq_one_letter_code
_entity_poly.pdbx_strand_id
1 'polypeptide(L)'
;MPIGEMLRVLNALNAAGCEVWVAGGWGIDVLVGRVTRDHHDLDLLHRAEQEPLVIAELESLGYAERPGAVPGRPARFVMTDGRGHELDLHPLHVGEDGSAVQHLDDRGAAFHYPAEVFVTGTIEGVRVRCLSVDQQVAFHQGYEPRDRDLHDMASLRAEFGVTTHF
;
A
#
# COMPACT_ATOMS: atom_id res chain seq x y z
N MET A 1 -3.66 -12.60 4.73
CA MET A 1 -4.44 -11.56 5.40
C MET A 1 -5.86 -11.58 4.85
N PRO A 2 -6.89 -11.79 5.69
CA PRO A 2 -8.29 -11.60 5.33
C PRO A 2 -8.69 -10.12 5.25
N ILE A 3 -9.73 -9.78 4.49
CA ILE A 3 -10.23 -8.40 4.37
C ILE A 3 -10.59 -7.77 5.72
N GLY A 4 -11.15 -8.57 6.64
CA GLY A 4 -11.47 -8.09 7.99
C GLY A 4 -10.26 -7.60 8.78
N GLU A 5 -9.08 -8.20 8.58
CA GLU A 5 -7.84 -7.73 9.20
C GLU A 5 -7.34 -6.44 8.55
N MET A 6 -7.36 -6.38 7.21
CA MET A 6 -7.01 -5.17 6.46
C MET A 6 -7.88 -3.98 6.89
N LEU A 7 -9.20 -4.17 6.97
CA LEU A 7 -10.12 -3.13 7.44
C LEU A 7 -9.90 -2.78 8.91
N ARG A 8 -9.53 -3.74 9.77
CA ARG A 8 -9.20 -3.47 11.18
C ARG A 8 -8.00 -2.54 11.30
N VAL A 9 -6.93 -2.80 10.54
CA VAL A 9 -5.73 -1.96 10.48
C VAL A 9 -6.07 -0.55 9.99
N LEU A 10 -6.76 -0.44 8.84
CA LEU A 10 -7.14 0.86 8.28
C LEU A 10 -8.03 1.66 9.21
N ASN A 11 -9.00 1.02 9.87
CA ASN A 11 -9.91 1.71 10.79
C ASN A 11 -9.18 2.27 12.01
N ALA A 12 -8.21 1.54 12.59
CA ALA A 12 -7.41 2.03 13.70
C ALA A 12 -6.57 3.25 13.30
N LEU A 13 -5.84 3.14 12.18
CA LEU A 13 -5.00 4.23 11.67
C LEU A 13 -5.83 5.48 11.33
N ASN A 14 -6.98 5.29 10.67
CA ASN A 14 -7.89 6.40 10.36
C ASN A 14 -8.48 7.05 11.63
N ALA A 15 -8.84 6.25 12.64
CA ALA A 15 -9.36 6.76 13.91
C ALA A 15 -8.32 7.58 14.69
N ALA A 16 -7.04 7.24 14.56
CA ALA A 16 -5.91 8.00 15.11
C ALA A 16 -5.55 9.25 14.29
N GLY A 17 -6.18 9.46 13.13
CA GLY A 17 -5.90 10.59 12.24
C GLY A 17 -4.69 10.37 11.32
N CYS A 18 -4.18 9.14 11.21
CA CYS A 18 -3.14 8.80 10.26
C CYS A 18 -3.70 8.83 8.83
N GLU A 19 -3.00 9.51 7.93
CA GLU A 19 -3.28 9.50 6.51
C GLU A 19 -2.47 8.40 5.85
N VAL A 20 -3.18 7.36 5.42
CA VAL A 20 -2.62 6.18 4.75
C VAL A 20 -3.33 5.89 3.44
N TRP A 21 -2.58 5.33 2.49
CA TRP A 21 -3.05 4.85 1.19
C TRP A 21 -2.62 3.41 0.96
N VAL A 22 -3.54 2.59 0.48
CA VAL A 22 -3.29 1.18 0.16
C VAL A 22 -2.69 1.05 -1.23
N ALA A 23 -1.64 0.24 -1.36
CA ALA A 23 -1.05 -0.18 -2.62
C ALA A 23 -1.07 -1.71 -2.78
N GLY A 24 -0.37 -2.19 -3.80
CA GLY A 24 -0.21 -3.62 -4.06
C GLY A 24 -1.54 -4.34 -4.28
N GLY A 25 -1.58 -5.62 -3.93
CA GLY A 25 -2.73 -6.49 -4.19
C GLY A 25 -4.02 -6.00 -3.55
N TRP A 26 -3.96 -5.56 -2.28
CA TRP A 26 -5.14 -4.99 -1.63
C TRP A 26 -5.61 -3.71 -2.29
N GLY A 27 -4.69 -2.86 -2.76
CA GLY A 27 -5.04 -1.65 -3.49
C GLY A 27 -5.74 -1.96 -4.80
N ILE A 28 -5.34 -3.03 -5.49
CA ILE A 28 -5.97 -3.51 -6.72
C ILE A 28 -7.40 -4.02 -6.42
N ASP A 29 -7.57 -4.84 -5.39
CA ASP A 29 -8.90 -5.32 -5.00
C ASP A 29 -9.82 -4.18 -4.52
N VAL A 30 -9.25 -3.12 -3.92
CA VAL A 30 -9.97 -1.89 -3.56
C VAL A 30 -10.47 -1.13 -4.79
N LEU A 31 -9.68 -1.09 -5.87
CA LEU A 31 -10.08 -0.47 -7.13
C LEU A 31 -11.14 -1.31 -7.85
N VAL A 32 -10.90 -2.63 -7.95
CA VAL A 32 -11.81 -3.58 -8.60
C VAL A 32 -13.10 -3.78 -7.80
N GLY A 33 -13.08 -3.48 -6.51
CA GLY A 33 -14.21 -3.44 -5.59
C GLY A 33 -14.68 -4.78 -5.04
N ARG A 34 -13.86 -5.83 -5.19
CA ARG A 34 -14.08 -7.18 -4.67
C ARG A 34 -12.74 -7.84 -4.39
N VAL A 35 -12.73 -8.80 -3.48
CA VAL A 35 -11.54 -9.64 -3.25
C VAL A 35 -11.37 -10.58 -4.44
N THR A 36 -10.24 -10.51 -5.14
CA THR A 36 -10.00 -11.29 -6.35
C THR A 36 -9.07 -12.48 -6.14
N ARG A 37 -8.28 -12.49 -5.04
CA ARG A 37 -7.39 -13.57 -4.63
C ARG A 37 -7.05 -13.47 -3.14
N ASP A 38 -6.35 -14.47 -2.62
CA ASP A 38 -5.75 -14.37 -1.28
C ASP A 38 -4.59 -13.37 -1.27
N HIS A 39 -4.50 -12.58 -0.20
CA HIS A 39 -3.39 -11.65 0.06
C HIS A 39 -2.57 -12.14 1.24
N HIS A 40 -1.27 -11.89 1.26
CA HIS A 40 -0.39 -12.29 2.37
C HIS A 40 0.08 -11.08 3.19
N ASP A 41 0.21 -9.95 2.52
CA ASP A 41 0.73 -8.67 2.98
C ASP A 41 -0.33 -7.55 2.76
N LEU A 42 -0.08 -6.39 3.36
CA LEU A 42 -0.76 -5.14 3.09
C LEU A 42 0.28 -4.04 2.92
N ASP A 43 0.41 -3.51 1.71
CA ASP A 43 1.27 -2.37 1.40
C ASP A 43 0.54 -1.06 1.77
N LEU A 44 1.10 -0.30 2.71
CA LEU A 44 0.58 0.99 3.15
C LEU A 44 1.61 2.09 2.93
N LEU A 45 1.21 3.10 2.18
CA LEU A 45 1.90 4.37 2.13
C LEU A 45 1.37 5.25 3.25
N HIS A 46 2.24 5.93 3.98
CA HIS A 46 1.87 6.83 5.09
C HIS A 46 2.70 8.09 5.07
N ARG A 47 2.18 9.16 5.68
CA ARG A 47 2.97 10.38 5.91
C ARG A 47 4.16 10.10 6.82
N ALA A 48 5.37 10.41 6.36
CA ALA A 48 6.60 10.19 7.10
C ALA A 48 6.57 10.91 8.45
N GLU A 49 5.98 12.10 8.53
CA GLU A 49 5.81 12.86 9.78
C GLU A 49 4.85 12.19 10.79
N GLN A 50 3.99 11.27 10.34
CA GLN A 50 3.07 10.51 11.19
C GLN A 50 3.61 9.12 11.57
N GLU A 51 4.79 8.74 11.10
CA GLU A 51 5.34 7.39 11.30
C GLU A 51 5.37 6.94 12.77
N PRO A 52 5.78 7.75 13.75
CA PRO A 52 5.74 7.33 15.16
C PRO A 52 4.33 6.98 15.65
N LEU A 53 3.31 7.70 15.18
CA LEU A 53 1.92 7.41 15.52
C LEU A 53 1.42 6.15 14.80
N VAL A 54 1.74 5.99 13.51
CA VAL A 54 1.42 4.77 12.75
C VAL A 54 1.98 3.54 13.46
N ILE A 55 3.25 3.59 13.87
CA ILE A 55 3.89 2.48 14.60
C ILE A 55 3.16 2.21 15.91
N ALA A 56 2.92 3.24 16.73
CA ALA A 56 2.26 3.07 18.03
C ALA A 56 0.85 2.45 17.91
N GLU A 57 0.06 2.86 16.92
CA GLU A 57 -1.25 2.29 16.66
C GLU A 57 -1.15 0.83 16.19
N LEU A 58 -0.22 0.51 15.30
CA LEU A 58 0.01 -0.87 14.84
C LEU A 58 0.52 -1.76 15.98
N GLU A 59 1.38 -1.25 16.87
CA GLU A 59 1.81 -1.94 18.08
C GLU A 59 0.63 -2.23 19.02
N SER A 60 -0.30 -1.29 19.18
CA SER A 60 -1.53 -1.51 19.95
C SER A 60 -2.43 -2.61 19.37
N LEU A 61 -2.35 -2.83 18.04
CA LEU A 61 -3.03 -3.91 17.35
C LEU A 61 -2.29 -5.25 17.44
N GLY A 62 -1.09 -5.29 18.00
CA GLY A 62 -0.27 -6.49 18.17
C GLY A 62 0.74 -6.75 17.06
N TYR A 63 1.01 -5.75 16.20
CA TYR A 63 2.10 -5.82 15.23
C TYR A 63 3.41 -5.38 15.88
N ALA A 64 4.53 -5.91 15.42
CA ALA A 64 5.86 -5.48 15.83
C ALA A 64 6.73 -5.32 14.58
N GLU A 65 7.66 -4.35 14.62
CA GLU A 65 8.59 -4.17 13.52
C GLU A 65 9.50 -5.41 13.36
N ARG A 66 9.60 -5.90 12.11
CA ARG A 66 10.48 -6.98 11.72
C ARG A 66 11.83 -6.38 11.28
N PRO A 67 12.93 -6.64 12.00
CA PRO A 67 14.24 -6.13 11.60
C PRO A 67 14.71 -6.78 10.29
N GLY A 68 15.54 -6.06 9.54
CA GLY A 68 16.21 -6.60 8.35
C GLY A 68 15.38 -6.58 7.06
N ALA A 69 14.37 -5.71 6.96
CA ALA A 69 13.74 -5.41 5.68
C ALA A 69 14.79 -4.91 4.67
N VAL A 70 14.74 -5.43 3.44
CA VAL A 70 15.60 -5.00 2.32
C VAL A 70 14.72 -4.66 1.12
N PRO A 71 14.82 -3.44 0.56
CA PRO A 71 15.45 -2.27 1.20
C PRO A 71 14.78 -1.96 2.55
N GLY A 72 15.54 -1.38 3.48
CA GLY A 72 15.01 -0.87 4.76
C GLY A 72 14.67 0.60 4.67
N ARG A 73 14.49 1.28 5.81
CA ARG A 73 14.31 2.73 5.84
C ARG A 73 15.52 3.43 5.20
N PRO A 74 15.29 4.55 4.47
CA PRO A 74 14.04 5.31 4.39
C PRO A 74 12.97 4.75 3.43
N ALA A 75 13.31 3.76 2.57
CA ALA A 75 12.39 3.26 1.55
C ALA A 75 11.12 2.64 2.13
N ARG A 76 11.28 1.75 3.10
CA ARG A 76 10.18 1.01 3.72
C ARG A 76 10.62 0.34 5.02
N PHE A 77 9.65 -0.16 5.77
CA PHE A 77 9.87 -1.10 6.86
C PHE A 77 8.71 -2.09 6.93
N VAL A 78 8.91 -3.20 7.63
CA VAL A 78 7.87 -4.21 7.77
C VAL A 78 7.45 -4.35 9.22
N MET A 79 6.14 -4.44 9.45
CA MET A 79 5.60 -4.89 10.73
C MET A 79 4.81 -6.19 10.55
N THR A 80 4.91 -7.09 11.52
CA THR A 80 4.22 -8.39 11.49
C THR A 80 3.51 -8.68 12.79
N ASP A 81 2.39 -9.41 12.75
CA ASP A 81 1.71 -9.94 13.93
C ASP A 81 2.07 -11.42 14.20
N GLY A 82 1.58 -11.94 15.34
CA GLY A 82 1.76 -13.36 15.70
C GLY A 82 0.95 -14.36 14.85
N ARG A 83 0.18 -13.89 13.86
CA ARG A 83 -0.68 -14.71 12.99
C ARG A 83 -0.10 -14.85 11.58
N GLY A 84 1.05 -14.22 11.32
CA GLY A 84 1.73 -14.24 10.03
C GLY A 84 1.20 -13.19 9.04
N HIS A 85 0.47 -12.18 9.52
CA HIS A 85 0.14 -11.02 8.70
C HIS A 85 1.34 -10.08 8.60
N GLU A 86 1.56 -9.56 7.40
CA GLU A 86 2.66 -8.64 7.10
C GLU A 86 2.08 -7.29 6.65
N LEU A 87 2.64 -6.22 7.18
CA LEU A 87 2.41 -4.84 6.74
C LEU A 87 3.72 -4.34 6.14
N ASP A 88 3.72 -3.91 4.87
CA ASP A 88 4.85 -3.22 4.24
C ASP A 88 4.55 -1.72 4.26
N LEU A 89 5.33 -0.95 5.01
CA LEU A 89 5.06 0.46 5.30
C LEU A 89 6.03 1.33 4.51
N HIS A 90 5.49 2.28 3.76
CA HIS A 90 6.20 3.13 2.82
C HIS A 90 6.07 4.62 3.22
N PRO A 91 7.10 5.21 3.86
CA PRO A 91 7.05 6.60 4.30
C PRO A 91 7.06 7.57 3.10
N LEU A 92 6.15 8.55 3.12
CA LEU A 92 6.00 9.59 2.11
C LEU A 92 6.15 10.99 2.71
N HIS A 93 6.90 11.85 2.03
CA HIS A 93 6.85 13.30 2.22
C HIS A 93 5.83 13.89 1.25
N VAL A 94 4.65 14.24 1.74
CA VAL A 94 3.55 14.76 0.93
C VAL A 94 3.62 16.28 0.88
N GLY A 95 3.64 16.85 -0.32
CA GLY A 95 3.66 18.29 -0.58
C GLY A 95 2.28 18.96 -0.45
N GLU A 96 2.28 20.29 -0.43
CA GLU A 96 1.05 21.10 -0.34
C GLU A 96 0.14 20.94 -1.58
N ASP A 97 0.71 20.59 -2.73
CA ASP A 97 -0.03 20.32 -3.98
C ASP A 97 -0.61 18.90 -4.04
N GLY A 98 -0.42 18.09 -3.00
CA GLY A 98 -0.86 16.70 -2.92
C GLY A 98 0.07 15.69 -3.58
N SER A 99 1.16 16.13 -4.24
CA SER A 99 2.22 15.23 -4.69
C SER A 99 2.98 14.65 -3.51
N ALA A 100 3.73 13.57 -3.72
CA ALA A 100 4.56 13.01 -2.66
C ALA A 100 5.92 12.52 -3.15
N VAL A 101 6.86 12.42 -2.22
CA VAL A 101 8.20 11.87 -2.46
C VAL A 101 8.47 10.76 -1.46
N GLN A 102 8.89 9.60 -1.96
CA GLN A 102 9.43 8.52 -1.15
C GLN A 102 10.94 8.47 -1.33
N HIS A 103 11.68 8.63 -0.23
CA HIS A 103 13.14 8.44 -0.27
C HIS A 103 13.47 6.95 -0.28
N LEU A 104 14.29 6.52 -1.24
CA LEU A 104 14.69 5.13 -1.42
C LEU A 104 16.02 4.81 -0.71
N ASP A 105 16.88 5.81 -0.54
CA ASP A 105 18.09 5.73 0.27
C ASP A 105 18.47 7.10 0.84
N ASP A 106 19.45 7.11 1.75
CA ASP A 106 19.99 8.33 2.36
C ASP A 106 20.91 9.14 1.42
N ARG A 107 21.07 8.70 0.16
CA ARG A 107 21.94 9.34 -0.84
C ARG A 107 21.15 10.18 -1.85
N GLY A 108 19.84 10.33 -1.63
CA GLY A 108 18.95 11.15 -2.45
C GLY A 108 18.24 10.39 -3.56
N ALA A 109 18.35 9.06 -3.63
CA ALA A 109 17.47 8.28 -4.48
C ALA A 109 16.03 8.44 -3.99
N ALA A 110 15.10 8.77 -4.89
CA ALA A 110 13.71 9.00 -4.54
C ALA A 110 12.76 8.59 -5.67
N PHE A 111 11.54 8.22 -5.29
CA PHE A 111 10.41 8.06 -6.19
C PHE A 111 9.42 9.21 -5.97
N HIS A 112 8.92 9.79 -7.08
CA HIS A 112 7.98 10.91 -7.06
C HIS A 112 6.60 10.44 -7.47
N TYR A 113 5.61 10.73 -6.63
CA TYR A 113 4.19 10.46 -6.84
C TYR A 113 3.48 11.76 -7.25
N PRO A 114 2.90 11.84 -8.47
CA PRO A 114 1.97 12.90 -8.82
C PRO A 114 0.73 12.88 -7.92
N ALA A 115 0.09 14.02 -7.65
CA ALA A 115 -1.05 14.10 -6.74
C ALA A 115 -2.25 13.23 -7.18
N GLU A 116 -2.45 13.12 -8.50
CA GLU A 116 -3.54 12.38 -9.13
C GLU A 116 -3.48 10.86 -8.90
N VAL A 117 -2.33 10.32 -8.46
CA VAL A 117 -2.21 8.89 -8.19
C VAL A 117 -2.82 8.48 -6.85
N PHE A 118 -3.11 9.44 -5.98
CA PHE A 118 -3.77 9.21 -4.70
C PHE A 118 -5.28 9.33 -4.88
N VAL A 119 -5.97 8.19 -4.94
CA VAL A 119 -7.41 8.11 -5.22
C VAL A 119 -8.17 7.42 -4.09
N THR A 120 -9.46 7.21 -4.27
CA THR A 120 -10.31 6.43 -3.36
C THR A 120 -11.06 5.37 -4.13
N GLY A 121 -10.87 4.10 -3.76
CA GLY A 121 -11.68 2.97 -4.23
C GLY A 121 -12.74 2.57 -3.20
N THR A 122 -13.42 1.45 -3.45
CA THR A 122 -14.45 0.94 -2.54
C THR A 122 -14.47 -0.58 -2.58
N ILE A 123 -14.27 -1.25 -1.45
CA ILE A 123 -14.33 -2.70 -1.33
C ILE A 123 -15.36 -3.08 -0.26
N GLU A 124 -16.27 -4.00 -0.59
CA GLU A 124 -17.38 -4.39 0.30
C GLU A 124 -18.18 -3.20 0.87
N GLY A 125 -18.34 -2.13 0.09
CA GLY A 125 -19.04 -0.91 0.50
C GLY A 125 -18.24 0.05 1.39
N VAL A 126 -16.98 -0.28 1.71
CA VAL A 126 -16.08 0.57 2.49
C VAL A 126 -15.18 1.38 1.55
N ARG A 127 -15.20 2.71 1.70
CA ARG A 127 -14.30 3.61 0.97
C ARG A 127 -12.89 3.52 1.52
N VAL A 128 -11.90 3.32 0.65
CA VAL A 128 -10.49 3.16 1.02
C VAL A 128 -9.63 4.04 0.13
N ARG A 129 -8.74 4.84 0.75
CA ARG A 129 -7.69 5.58 0.02
C ARG A 129 -6.67 4.59 -0.53
N CYS A 130 -6.36 4.67 -1.82
CA CYS A 130 -5.44 3.75 -2.48
C CYS A 130 -4.72 4.45 -3.64
N LEU A 131 -3.71 3.78 -4.19
CA LEU A 131 -3.10 4.21 -5.45
C LEU A 131 -4.05 3.99 -6.63
N SER A 132 -3.89 4.82 -7.66
CA SER A 132 -4.68 4.75 -8.90
C SER A 132 -4.39 3.51 -9.72
N VAL A 133 -5.29 3.17 -10.65
CA VAL A 133 -5.09 2.08 -11.61
C VAL A 133 -3.77 2.28 -12.37
N ASP A 134 -3.53 3.48 -12.90
CA ASP A 134 -2.32 3.78 -13.67
C ASP A 134 -1.04 3.60 -12.85
N GLN A 135 -1.06 4.02 -11.58
CA GLN A 135 0.09 3.85 -10.69
C GLN A 135 0.32 2.39 -10.30
N GLN A 136 -0.75 1.61 -10.08
CA GLN A 136 -0.65 0.17 -9.83
C GLN A 136 -0.02 -0.55 -11.04
N VAL A 137 -0.45 -0.23 -12.26
CA VAL A 137 0.14 -0.77 -13.49
C VAL A 137 1.62 -0.35 -13.61
N ALA A 138 1.93 0.92 -13.37
CA ALA A 138 3.29 1.44 -13.45
C ALA A 138 4.26 0.79 -12.44
N PHE A 139 3.77 0.27 -11.32
CA PHE A 139 4.60 -0.51 -10.38
C PHE A 139 4.80 -1.97 -10.79
N HIS A 140 4.06 -2.46 -11.78
CA HIS A 140 4.20 -3.80 -12.34
C HIS A 140 5.01 -3.79 -13.63
N GLN A 141 6.22 -3.21 -13.57
CA GLN A 141 7.16 -3.15 -14.69
C GLN A 141 8.60 -3.44 -14.24
N GLY A 142 9.42 -3.96 -15.16
CA GLY A 142 10.87 -4.10 -14.95
C GLY A 142 11.30 -5.33 -14.14
N TYR A 143 10.39 -6.28 -13.89
CA TYR A 143 10.70 -7.57 -13.25
C TYR A 143 9.88 -8.71 -13.89
N GLU A 144 10.33 -9.95 -13.69
CA GLU A 144 9.60 -11.14 -14.15
C GLU A 144 8.34 -11.33 -13.29
N PRO A 145 7.13 -11.30 -13.88
CA PRO A 145 5.90 -11.36 -13.11
C PRO A 145 5.70 -12.73 -12.48
N ARG A 146 5.13 -12.74 -11.28
CA ARG A 146 4.60 -13.94 -10.62
C ARG A 146 3.14 -14.14 -11.00
N ASP A 147 2.60 -15.32 -10.71
CA ASP A 147 1.17 -15.63 -10.97
C ASP A 147 0.20 -14.61 -10.39
N ARG A 148 0.50 -14.09 -9.18
CA ARG A 148 -0.31 -13.05 -8.54
C ARG A 148 -0.27 -11.72 -9.29
N ASP A 149 0.89 -11.37 -9.84
CA ASP A 149 1.09 -10.14 -10.60
C ASP A 149 0.33 -10.23 -11.94
N LEU A 150 0.37 -11.40 -12.61
CA LEU A 150 -0.41 -11.68 -13.82
C LEU A 150 -1.92 -11.59 -13.58
N HIS A 151 -2.40 -12.18 -12.47
CA HIS A 151 -3.80 -12.13 -12.07
C HIS A 151 -4.27 -10.70 -11.78
N ASP A 152 -3.46 -9.94 -11.04
CA ASP A 152 -3.73 -8.56 -10.68
C ASP A 152 -3.85 -7.68 -11.93
N MET A 153 -2.90 -7.80 -12.87
CA MET A 153 -2.95 -7.07 -14.14
C MET A 153 -4.14 -7.50 -15.00
N ALA A 154 -4.47 -8.80 -15.06
CA ALA A 154 -5.66 -9.27 -15.77
C ALA A 154 -6.96 -8.69 -15.18
N SER A 155 -7.04 -8.56 -13.85
CA SER A 155 -8.19 -7.96 -13.16
C SER A 155 -8.34 -6.48 -13.51
N LEU A 156 -7.24 -5.71 -13.52
CA LEU A 156 -7.26 -4.31 -13.92
C LEU A 156 -7.68 -4.13 -15.40
N ARG A 157 -7.17 -4.99 -16.30
CA ARG A 157 -7.59 -4.96 -17.72
C ARG A 157 -9.08 -5.24 -17.89
N ALA A 158 -9.59 -6.24 -17.18
CA ALA A 158 -10.99 -6.65 -17.28
C ALA A 158 -11.95 -5.58 -16.76
N GLU A 159 -11.59 -4.91 -15.65
CA GLU A 159 -12.45 -3.92 -15.00
C GLU A 159 -12.35 -2.53 -15.67
N PHE A 160 -11.15 -2.11 -16.08
CA PHE A 160 -10.89 -0.72 -16.51
C PHE A 160 -10.52 -0.57 -17.99
N GLY A 161 -10.30 -1.66 -18.73
CA GLY A 161 -9.90 -1.60 -20.14
C GLY A 161 -8.51 -1.00 -20.38
N VAL A 162 -7.66 -0.95 -19.36
CA VAL A 162 -6.30 -0.41 -19.43
C VAL A 162 -5.34 -1.39 -20.13
N THR A 163 -4.19 -0.89 -20.58
CA THR A 163 -3.07 -1.73 -21.04
C THR A 163 -2.09 -1.92 -19.89
N THR A 164 -1.50 -3.11 -19.79
CA THR A 164 -0.50 -3.46 -18.77
C THR A 164 0.77 -4.00 -19.44
N HIS A 165 1.86 -4.12 -18.70
CA HIS A 165 3.16 -4.53 -19.23
C HIS A 165 3.26 -6.03 -19.58
N PHE A 166 2.37 -6.84 -19.00
CA PHE A 166 2.17 -8.28 -19.24
C PHE A 166 0.71 -8.66 -18.94
#